data_AF-A0A1N6MQ64-F1
#
_entry.id   AF-A0A1N6MQ64-F1
#
_cell.length_a   1.000
_cell.length_b   1.000
_cell.length_c   1.000
_cell.angle_alpha   90.00
_cell.angle_beta   90.00
_cell.angle_gamma   90.00
#
_symmetry.space_group_name_H-M   'P 1'
#
loop_
_entity.id
_entity.type
_entity.pdbx_description
1 polymer ?
#
loop_
_entity_poly.entity_id
_entity_poly.type
_entity_poly.pdbx_seq_one_letter_code
_entity_poly.pdbx_strand_id
1 'polypeptide(L)' 'MLDATLQGVGIALIPTFIANSYLADGSLLEVLPEWKFENPFPRQAYIITLPQKLLPLKTKVFIEDFMQWLKKREN' A
#
# COMPACT_ATOMS: atom_id res chain seq x y z
N MET A 1 -3.52 -9.44 10.83
CA MET A 1 -2.28 -10.13 10.42
C MET A 1 -1.06 -9.33 10.84
N LEU A 2 -0.92 -8.07 10.40
CA LEU A 2 0.16 -7.17 10.85
C LEU A 2 0.28 -7.10 12.38
N ASP A 3 -0.81 -6.83 13.10
CA ASP A 3 -0.76 -6.71 14.57
C ASP A 3 -0.23 -7.97 15.27
N ALA A 4 -0.60 -9.15 14.77
CA ALA A 4 -0.12 -10.41 15.30
C ALA A 4 1.39 -10.61 15.01
N THR A 5 1.85 -10.21 13.82
CA THR A 5 3.28 -10.23 13.47
C THR A 5 4.07 -9.28 14.35
N LEU A 6 3.57 -8.06 14.60
CA LEU A 6 4.20 -7.09 15.51
C LEU A 6 4.24 -7.58 16.96
N GLN A 7 3.29 -8.44 17.37
CA GLN A 7 3.30 -9.11 18.68
C GLN A 7 4.20 -10.35 18.73
N GLY A 8 4.92 -10.66 17.65
CA GLY A 8 5.82 -11.82 17.60
C GLY A 8 5.12 -13.17 17.45
N VAL A 9 3.86 -13.20 17.01
CA VAL A 9 3.09 -14.45 16.87
C VAL A 9 3.60 -15.32 15.70
N GLY A 10 4.30 -14.74 14.73
CA GLY A 10 4.89 -15.49 13.61
C GLY A 10 5.33 -14.61 12.44
N ILE A 11 5.56 -15.25 11.29
CA ILE A 11 5.97 -14.62 10.03
C ILE A 11 4.74 -14.37 9.15
N ALA A 12 4.69 -13.22 8.47
CA ALA A 12 3.61 -12.88 7.54
C ALA A 12 4.14 -12.26 6.24
N LEU A 13 3.42 -12.49 5.14
CA LEU A 13 3.64 -11.78 3.89
C LEU A 13 2.89 -10.46 3.91
N ILE A 14 3.63 -9.35 3.95
CA ILE A 14 3.07 -8.01 4.11
C ILE A 14 3.49 -7.15 2.91
N PRO A 15 2.57 -6.40 2.27
CA PRO A 15 2.94 -5.45 1.23
C PRO A 15 3.95 -4.42 1.73
N THR A 16 4.96 -4.11 0.92
CA THR A 16 6.07 -3.22 1.30
C THR A 16 5.60 -1.82 1.70
N PHE A 17 4.56 -1.27 1.07
CA PHE A 17 4.00 0.03 1.44
C PHE A 17 3.43 0.07 2.88
N ILE A 18 3.14 -1.09 3.48
CA ILE A 18 2.78 -1.23 4.89
C ILE A 18 4.03 -1.55 5.73
N ALA A 19 4.86 -2.50 5.29
CA ALA A 19 5.98 -3.01 6.07
C ALA A 19 7.13 -2.00 6.23
N ASN A 20 7.37 -1.13 5.24
CA ASN A 20 8.56 -0.27 5.18
C ASN A 20 8.77 0.60 6.42
N SER A 21 7.70 1.16 7.02
CA SER A 21 7.84 1.96 8.25
C SER A 21 8.34 1.13 9.43
N TYR A 22 7.81 -0.09 9.58
CA TYR A 22 8.18 -1.00 10.66
C TYR A 22 9.51 -1.71 10.43
N LEU A 23 9.93 -1.87 9.17
CA LEU A 23 11.28 -2.32 8.84
C LEU A 23 12.30 -1.22 9.17
N ALA A 24 11.96 0.05 8.91
CA ALA A 24 12.84 1.19 9.19
C ALA A 24 13.03 1.45 10.69
N ASP A 25 11.99 1.24 11.51
CA ASP A 25 12.09 1.40 12.97
C ASP A 25 12.53 0.12 13.71
N GLY A 26 12.67 -1.00 12.99
CA GLY A 26 13.12 -2.29 13.52
C GLY A 26 12.02 -3.11 14.22
N SER A 27 10.76 -2.68 14.19
CA SER A 27 9.62 -3.44 14.72
C SER A 27 9.31 -4.68 13.89
N LEU A 28 9.71 -4.70 12.62
CA LEU A 28 9.68 -5.88 11.75
C LEU A 28 11.09 -6.18 11.23
N LEU A 29 11.32 -7.45 10.91
CA LEU A 29 12.53 -7.93 10.26
C LEU A 29 12.17 -8.66 8.96
N GLU A 30 12.89 -8.36 7.89
CA GLU A 30 12.78 -9.12 6.64
C GLU A 30 13.37 -10.52 6.83
N VAL A 31 12.64 -11.53 6.35
CA VAL A 31 13.05 -12.94 6.41
C VAL A 31 12.98 -13.55 5.03
N LEU A 32 13.85 -14.53 4.77
CA LEU A 32 13.93 -15.24 3.48
C LEU A 32 14.18 -14.30 2.28
N PRO A 33 15.21 -13.43 2.29
CA PRO A 33 15.43 -12.41 1.25
C PRO A 33 15.66 -12.99 -0.16
N GLU A 34 16.14 -14.24 -0.25
CA GLU A 34 16.37 -14.92 -1.53
C GLU A 34 15.07 -15.45 -2.18
N TRP A 35 13.96 -15.48 -1.43
CA TRP A 35 12.70 -16.03 -1.91
C TRP A 35 11.92 -14.98 -2.69
N LYS A 36 11.65 -15.27 -3.97
CA LYS A 36 10.84 -14.41 -4.84
C LYS A 36 9.44 -14.98 -4.96
N PHE A 37 8.44 -14.16 -4.67
CA PHE A 37 7.04 -14.50 -4.91
C PHE A 37 6.72 -14.33 -6.40
N GLU A 38 6.33 -15.40 -7.08
CA GLU A 38 6.05 -15.39 -8.52
C GLU A 38 4.81 -14.56 -8.89
N ASN A 39 3.83 -14.50 -7.98
CA ASN A 39 2.63 -13.68 -8.11
C ASN A 39 2.50 -12.73 -6.90
N PRO A 40 3.32 -11.66 -6.84
CA PRO A 40 3.18 -10.69 -5.76
C PRO A 40 1.78 -10.06 -5.84
N PHE A 41 1.22 -9.69 -4.68
CA PHE A 41 -0.07 -8.99 -4.55
C PHE A 41 -0.29 -7.98 -5.67
N PRO A 42 -1.56 -7.74 -6.11
CA PRO A 42 -1.84 -6.86 -7.23
C PRO A 42 -1.13 -5.52 -7.02
N ARG A 43 -0.18 -5.22 -7.91
CA ARG A 43 0.64 -4.00 -7.90
C ARG A 43 -0.16 -2.73 -8.23
N GLN A 44 -1.47 -2.85 -8.34
CA GLN A 44 -2.35 -1.81 -8.84
C GLN A 44 -3.46 -1.57 -7.82
N ALA A 45 -3.59 -0.32 -7.41
CA ALA A 45 -4.75 0.16 -6.69
C ALA A 45 -5.70 0.85 -7.69
N TYR A 46 -7.00 0.68 -7.47
CA TYR A 46 -8.03 1.24 -8.33
C TYR A 46 -8.88 2.24 -7.55
N ILE A 47 -9.14 3.39 -8.17
CA ILE A 47 -10.15 4.33 -7.70
C ILE A 47 -11.49 3.91 -8.29
N ILE A 48 -12.43 3.48 -7.44
CA ILE A 48 -13.77 3.08 -7.85
C ILE A 48 -14.73 4.24 -7.57
N THR A 49 -15.38 4.77 -8.60
CA THR A 49 -16.32 5.89 -8.50
C THR A 49 -17.56 5.68 -9.34
N LEU A 50 -18.57 6.51 -9.07
CA LEU A 50 -19.67 6.69 -10.01
C LEU A 50 -19.15 7.20 -11.37
N PRO A 51 -19.91 7.00 -12.46
CA PRO A 51 -19.61 7.61 -13.75
C PRO A 51 -19.41 9.13 -13.62
N GLN A 52 -18.48 9.70 -14.40
CA GLN A 52 -18.03 11.11 -14.27
C GLN A 52 -19.18 12.13 -14.23
N LYS A 53 -20.28 11.90 -14.95
CA LYS A 53 -21.46 12.78 -14.98
C LYS A 53 -22.19 12.87 -13.63
N LEU A 54 -22.03 11.88 -12.77
CA LEU A 54 -22.67 11.79 -11.45
C LEU A 54 -21.71 12.08 -10.31
N LEU A 55 -20.46 12.44 -10.61
CA LEU A 55 -19.43 12.63 -9.60
C LEU A 55 -19.54 14.04 -9.00
N PRO A 56 -19.76 14.17 -7.67
CA PRO A 56 -19.77 15.48 -7.02
C PRO A 56 -18.43 16.21 -7.21
N LEU A 57 -18.47 17.54 -7.35
CA LEU A 57 -17.28 18.36 -7.60
C LEU A 57 -16.20 18.16 -6.53
N LYS A 58 -16.58 18.04 -5.26
CA LYS A 58 -15.66 17.76 -4.15
C LYS A 58 -14.87 16.47 -4.33
N THR A 59 -15.52 15.42 -4.83
CA THR A 59 -14.90 14.11 -5.07
C THR A 59 -13.97 14.17 -6.27
N LYS A 60 -14.36 14.90 -7.33
CA LYS A 60 -13.51 15.13 -8.50
C LYS A 60 -12.20 15.84 -8.11
N VAL A 61 -12.30 16.95 -7.38
CA VAL A 61 -11.13 17.72 -6.91
C VAL A 61 -10.25 16.87 -6.01
N PHE A 62 -10.83 16.10 -5.08
CA PHE A 62 -10.07 15.17 -4.24
C PHE A 62 -9.29 14.14 -5.06
N ILE A 63 -9.93 13.50 -6.05
CA ILE A 63 -9.25 12.51 -6.90
C ILE A 63 -8.12 13.16 -7.69
N GLU A 64 -8.36 14.33 -8.28
CA GLU A 64 -7.35 15.07 -9.05
C GLU A 64 -6.13 15.42 -8.18
N ASP A 65 -6.37 15.99 -7.00
CA ASP A 65 -5.32 16.37 -6.05
C ASP A 65 -4.56 15.14 -5.51
N PHE A 66 -5.29 14.09 -5.13
CA PHE A 66 -4.70 12.83 -4.66
C PHE A 66 -3.81 12.17 -5.73
N MET A 67 -4.24 12.16 -7.00
CA MET A 67 -3.45 11.62 -8.09
C MET A 67 -2.20 12.46 -8.39
N GLN A 68 -2.27 13.78 -8.25
CA GLN A 68 -1.09 14.64 -8.35
C GLN A 68 -0.10 14.37 -7.21
N TRP A 69 -0.60 14.23 -5.98
CA TRP A 69 0.21 13.89 -4.81
C TRP A 69 0.91 12.53 -4.98
N LEU A 70 0.22 11.52 -5.51
CA LEU A 70 0.83 10.21 -5.79
C LEU A 70 1.98 10.32 -6.81
N LYS A 71 1.78 11.03 -7.92
CA LYS A 71 2.82 11.24 -8.95
C LYS A 71 4.08 11.92 -8.39
N LYS A 72 3.92 12.82 -7.42
CA LYS A 72 5.05 13.50 -6.78
C LYS A 72 5.87 12.56 -5.88
N ARG A 73 5.30 11.48 -5.36
CA ARG A 73 5.98 10.53 -4.47
C ARG A 73 6.70 9.40 -5.21
N GLU A 74 6.37 9.19 -6.49
CA GLU A 74 6.99 8.17 -7.34
C GLU A 74 8.27 8.67 -8.04
N ASN A 75 8.48 10.01 -8.08
CA ASN A 75 9.72 10.67 -8.51
C ASN A 75 10.61 11.01 -7.32
#